data_AF-A0A067KGC5-F1
#
_entry.id   AF-A0A067KGC5-F1
#
_cell.length_a   1.000
_cell.length_b   1.000
_cell.length_c   1.000
_cell.angle_alpha   90.00
_cell.angle_beta   90.00
_cell.angle_gamma   90.00
#
_symmetry.space_group_name_H-M   'P 1'
#
loop_
_entity.id
_entity.type
_entity.pdbx_description
1 polymer ?
#
loop_
_entity_poly.entity_id
_entity_poly.type
_entity_poly.pdbx_seq_one_letter_code
_entity_poly.pdbx_strand_id
1 'polypeptide(L)'
;MDMHIHMSYCTSEGFRVLVYNYLGIKEHKLLEEIDGLIQSAEATPASLAEGLLKSDDPDVAIGEVLNFLKQQKIKKDNEDKIVEETESSV
;
A
#
# COMPACT_ATOMS: atom_id res chain seq x y z
N MET A 1 26.51 -10.69 10.23
CA MET A 1 25.53 -11.14 9.24
C MET A 1 24.55 -9.99 9.08
N ASP A 2 24.62 -9.25 7.97
CA ASP A 2 23.52 -8.37 7.58
C ASP A 2 22.35 -9.27 7.18
N MET A 3 21.53 -9.61 8.17
CA MET A 3 20.19 -10.10 7.88
C MET A 3 19.42 -8.88 7.38
N HIS A 4 19.45 -8.65 6.07
CA HIS A 4 18.39 -7.92 5.40
C HIS A 4 17.11 -8.75 5.59
N ILE A 5 16.53 -8.67 6.79
CA ILE A 5 15.17 -9.07 7.04
C ILE A 5 14.32 -8.18 6.14
N HIS A 6 14.02 -8.66 4.94
CA HIS A 6 12.83 -8.21 4.23
C HIS A 6 11.67 -8.50 5.19
N MET A 7 11.32 -7.52 6.02
CA MET A 7 10.09 -7.53 6.79
C MET A 7 8.99 -7.85 5.78
N SER A 8 8.41 -9.05 5.87
CA SER A 8 7.55 -9.60 4.82
C SER A 8 6.55 -8.55 4.39
N TYR A 9 6.67 -8.11 3.13
CA TYR A 9 5.69 -7.24 2.52
C TYR A 9 4.32 -7.87 2.68
N CYS A 10 3.32 -7.03 2.92
CA CYS A 10 1.97 -7.51 3.08
C CYS A 10 1.53 -8.14 1.74
N THR A 11 0.89 -9.29 1.81
CA THR A 11 0.20 -9.89 0.66
C THR A 11 -1.25 -9.44 0.67
N SER A 12 -1.93 -9.57 -0.47
CA SER A 12 -3.38 -9.36 -0.58
C SER A 12 -4.16 -10.13 0.50
N GLU A 13 -3.84 -11.42 0.68
CA GLU A 13 -4.42 -12.24 1.74
C GLU A 13 -4.09 -11.72 3.15
N GLY A 14 -2.84 -11.31 3.39
CA GLY A 14 -2.43 -10.72 4.67
C GLY A 14 -3.23 -9.45 4.98
N PHE A 15 -3.47 -8.60 3.99
CA PHE A 15 -4.26 -7.39 4.15
C PHE A 15 -5.73 -7.70 4.43
N ARG A 16 -6.34 -8.67 3.74
CA ARG A 16 -7.71 -9.11 4.03
C ARG A 16 -7.87 -9.60 5.47
N VAL A 17 -6.87 -10.32 6.00
CA VAL A 17 -6.85 -10.72 7.41
C VAL A 17 -6.80 -9.51 8.34
N LEU A 18 -6.00 -8.48 8.02
CA LEU A 18 -5.98 -7.24 8.79
C LEU A 18 -7.35 -6.55 8.77
N VAL A 19 -7.95 -6.37 7.60
CA VAL A 19 -9.26 -5.74 7.46
C VAL A 19 -10.33 -6.49 8.24
N TYR A 20 -10.33 -7.82 8.16
CA TYR A 20 -11.26 -8.63 8.94
C TYR A 20 -11.02 -8.50 10.45
N ASN A 21 -9.76 -8.47 10.90
CA ASN A 21 -9.43 -8.36 12.32
C ASN A 21 -9.74 -6.98 12.92
N TYR A 22 -9.55 -5.91 12.15
CA TYR A 22 -9.77 -4.53 12.63
C TYR A 22 -11.20 -4.04 12.40
N LEU A 23 -11.77 -4.34 11.22
CA LEU A 23 -13.06 -3.78 10.78
C LEU A 23 -14.18 -4.83 10.71
N GLY A 24 -13.86 -6.13 10.85
CA GLY A 24 -14.86 -7.21 10.74
C GLY A 24 -15.37 -7.46 9.32
N ILE A 25 -14.72 -6.90 8.30
CA ILE A 25 -15.16 -6.99 6.90
C ILE A 25 -14.39 -8.08 6.16
N LYS A 26 -15.15 -8.90 5.41
CA LYS A 26 -14.58 -9.96 4.55
C LYS A 26 -14.39 -9.50 3.11
N GLU A 27 -15.29 -8.65 2.62
CA GLU A 27 -15.34 -8.25 1.22
C GLU A 27 -15.75 -6.78 1.11
N HIS A 28 -15.05 -6.03 0.26
CA HIS A 28 -15.36 -4.64 -0.05
C HIS A 28 -14.79 -4.33 -1.44
N LYS A 29 -15.48 -3.48 -2.21
CA LYS A 29 -15.06 -3.14 -3.59
C LYS A 29 -13.65 -2.56 -3.64
N LEU A 30 -13.27 -1.80 -2.62
CA LEU A 30 -11.94 -1.21 -2.52
C LEU A 30 -10.84 -2.22 -2.15
N LEU A 31 -11.18 -3.37 -1.54
CA LEU A 31 -10.19 -4.41 -1.24
C LEU A 31 -9.63 -5.04 -2.51
N GLU A 32 -10.48 -5.25 -3.53
CA GLU A 32 -10.03 -5.76 -4.83
C GLU A 32 -9.07 -4.78 -5.52
N GLU A 33 -9.34 -3.47 -5.42
CA GLU A 33 -8.44 -2.44 -5.95
C GLU A 33 -7.11 -2.41 -5.18
N ILE A 34 -7.16 -2.55 -3.85
CA ILE A 34 -5.99 -2.60 -2.98
C ILE A 34 -5.15 -3.86 -3.25
N ASP A 35 -5.75 -5.03 -3.46
CA ASP A 35 -5.03 -6.27 -3.73
C ASP A 35 -4.09 -6.14 -4.92
N GLY A 36 -4.55 -5.48 -6.00
CA GLY A 36 -3.72 -5.20 -7.17
C GLY A 36 -2.60 -4.18 -6.90
N LEU A 37 -2.84 -3.23 -6.00
CA LEU A 37 -1.82 -2.25 -5.60
C LEU A 37 -0.79 -2.85 -4.65
N ILE A 38 -1.20 -3.70 -3.70
CA ILE A 38 -0.31 -4.38 -2.76
C ILE A 38 0.69 -5.28 -3.47
N GLN A 39 0.31 -5.93 -4.57
CA GLN A 39 1.27 -6.70 -5.38
C GLN A 39 2.38 -5.82 -5.98
N SER A 40 2.12 -4.54 -6.24
CA SER A 40 3.08 -3.61 -6.84
C SER A 40 3.77 -2.70 -5.81
N ALA A 41 3.17 -2.52 -4.64
CA ALA A 41 3.63 -1.63 -3.58
C ALA A 41 4.35 -2.42 -2.49
N GLU A 42 5.47 -1.89 -2.01
CA GLU A 42 6.23 -2.45 -0.89
C GLU A 42 5.60 -2.03 0.45
N ALA A 43 4.33 -2.34 0.64
CA ALA A 43 3.62 -2.01 1.87
C ALA A 43 3.86 -3.07 2.95
N THR A 44 4.12 -2.63 4.17
CA THR A 44 4.26 -3.55 5.31
C THR A 44 2.91 -3.75 6.01
N PRO A 45 2.68 -4.91 6.64
CA PRO A 45 1.46 -5.16 7.41
C PRO A 45 1.21 -4.11 8.48
N ALA A 46 2.27 -3.59 9.11
CA ALA A 46 2.19 -2.54 10.13
C ALA A 46 1.68 -1.21 9.56
N SER A 47 2.19 -0.77 8.40
CA SER A 47 1.73 0.46 7.74
C SER A 47 0.26 0.36 7.31
N LEU A 48 -0.16 -0.81 6.82
CA LEU A 48 -1.57 -1.02 6.44
C LEU A 48 -2.47 -1.05 7.67
N ALA A 49 -2.06 -1.75 8.74
CA ALA A 49 -2.77 -1.76 10.01
C ALA A 49 -2.93 -0.36 10.61
N GLU A 50 -1.89 0.49 10.51
CA GLU A 50 -1.97 1.88 10.95
C GLU A 50 -3.07 2.64 10.18
N GLY A 51 -3.15 2.47 8.85
CA GLY A 51 -4.22 3.06 8.05
C GLY A 51 -5.61 2.58 8.47
N LEU A 52 -5.75 1.29 8.77
CA LEU A 52 -7.00 0.71 9.25
C LEU A 52 -7.40 1.21 10.65
N LEU A 53 -6.43 1.52 11.50
CA LEU A 53 -6.65 2.02 12.87
C LEU A 53 -6.95 3.52 12.94
N LYS A 54 -6.77 4.26 11.85
CA LYS A 54 -7.06 5.71 11.81
C LYS A 54 -8.56 6.02 11.84
N SER A 55 -9.41 5.05 11.54
CA SER A 55 -10.86 5.24 11.50
C SER A 55 -11.58 3.94 11.83
N ASP A 56 -12.62 4.02 12.65
CA ASP A 56 -13.52 2.90 12.91
C ASP A 56 -14.49 2.64 11.74
N ASP A 57 -14.66 3.64 10.87
CA ASP A 57 -15.50 3.51 9.68
C ASP A 57 -14.74 2.76 8.57
N PRO A 58 -15.27 1.65 8.06
CA PRO A 58 -14.55 0.80 7.12
C PRO A 58 -14.34 1.43 5.76
N ASP A 59 -15.31 2.20 5.25
CA ASP A 59 -15.16 2.89 3.97
C ASP A 59 -14.03 3.92 4.05
N VAL A 60 -13.95 4.64 5.18
CA VAL A 60 -12.87 5.62 5.45
C VAL A 60 -11.54 4.91 5.64
N ALA A 61 -11.47 3.91 6.51
CA ALA A 61 -10.24 3.18 6.84
C ALA A 61 -9.61 2.48 5.63
N ILE A 62 -10.44 1.80 4.82
CA ILE A 62 -9.98 1.15 3.58
C ILE A 62 -9.58 2.21 2.54
N GLY A 63 -10.32 3.32 2.45
CA GLY A 63 -9.99 4.45 1.59
C GLY A 63 -8.62 5.08 1.90
N GLU A 64 -8.30 5.27 3.18
CA GLU A 64 -7.01 5.78 3.65
C GLU A 64 -5.85 4.87 3.21
N VAL A 65 -6.02 3.55 3.37
CA VAL A 65 -5.03 2.55 2.92
C VAL A 65 -4.86 2.57 1.40
N LEU A 66 -5.97 2.68 0.65
CA LEU A 66 -5.92 2.78 -0.81
C LEU A 66 -5.13 4.02 -1.25
N ASN A 67 -5.38 5.16 -0.63
CA ASN A 67 -4.67 6.39 -0.93
C ASN A 67 -3.17 6.27 -0.61
N PHE A 68 -2.82 5.67 0.53
CA PHE A 68 -1.43 5.39 0.90
C PHE A 68 -0.71 4.52 -0.16
N LEU A 69 -1.36 3.45 -0.62
CA LEU A 69 -0.81 2.56 -1.65
C LEU A 69 -0.66 3.25 -3.01
N LYS A 70 -1.64 4.08 -3.41
CA LYS A 70 -1.54 4.89 -4.63
C LYS A 70 -0.35 5.85 -4.56
N GLN A 71 -0.14 6.51 -3.42
CA GLN A 71 1.01 7.41 -3.22
C GLN A 71 2.34 6.67 -3.26
N GLN A 72 2.43 5.49 -2.65
CA GLN A 72 3.62 4.62 -2.74
C GLN A 72 3.94 4.23 -4.19
N LYS A 73 2.91 3.86 -4.96
CA LYS A 73 3.06 3.51 -6.38
C LYS A 73 3.51 4.71 -7.22
N ILE A 74 2.97 5.90 -6.99
CA ILE A 74 3.36 7.14 -7.69
C ILE A 74 4.81 7.52 -7.36
N LYS A 75 5.27 7.33 -6.12
CA LYS A 75 6.67 7.57 -5.74
C LYS A 75 7.63 6.65 -6.49
N LYS A 76 7.30 5.35 -6.58
CA LYS A 76 8.07 4.39 -7.39
C LYS A 76 8.12 4.76 -8.87
N ASP A 77 6.99 5.17 -9.44
CA ASP A 77 6.90 5.55 -10.85
C ASP A 77 7.64 6.88 -11.16
N ASN A 78 7.75 7.78 -10.18
CA ASN A 78 8.55 9.02 -10.33
C ASN A 78 10.06 8.82 -10.15
N GLU A 79 10.52 7.77 -9.46
CA GLU A 79 11.95 7.42 -9.42
C GLU A 79 12.45 6.84 -10.75
N ASP A 80 11.57 6.31 -11.60
CA ASP A 80 11.88 5.90 -12.99
C ASP A 80 11.84 7.07 -13.99
N LYS A 81 11.44 8.29 -13.57
CA LYS A 81 11.31 9.48 -14.42
C LYS A 81 12.32 10.61 -14.15
N ILE A 82 13.37 10.35 -13.37
CA ILE A 82 14.51 11.27 -13.21
C ILE A 82 15.68 10.97 -14.17
N VAL A 83 15.48 10.11 -15.17
CA VAL A 83 16.46 9.87 -16.26
C VAL A 83 15.98 10.33 -17.63
N GLU A 84 15.11 11.33 -17.73
CA GLU A 84 14.89 12.05 -19.00
C GLU A 84 14.39 13.46 -18.68
N GLU A 85 15.32 14.41 -18.49
CA GLU A 85 15.25 15.80 -19.00
C GLU A 85 16.42 16.65 -18.44
N THR A 86 17.66 16.38 -18.85
CA THR A 86 18.73 17.40 -18.83
C THR A 86 19.69 17.26 -20.01
N GLU A 87 19.20 17.16 -21.25
CA GLU A 87 20.02 17.42 -22.46
C GLU A 87 19.17 18.10 -23.56
N SER A 88 18.80 19.37 -23.35
CA SER A 88 18.67 20.36 -24.43
C SER A 88 18.37 21.75 -23.86
N SER A 89 19.46 22.46 -23.55
CA SER A 89 19.67 23.89 -23.80
C SER A 89 20.75 24.37 -22.84
N VAL A 90 22.01 24.37 -23.30
CA VAL A 90 22.81 25.56 -23.64
C VAL A 90 23.94 25.11 -24.56
#